data_AF-A0A534AJI5-F1
#
_entry.id   AF-A0A534AJI5-F1
#
_cell.length_a   1.000
_cell.length_b   1.000
_cell.length_c   1.000
_cell.angle_alpha   90.00
_cell.angle_beta   90.00
_cell.angle_gamma   90.00
#
_symmetry.space_group_name_H-M   'P 1'
#
loop_
_entity.id
_entity.type
_entity.pdbx_description
1 polymer ?
#
loop_
_entity_poly.entity_id
_entity_poly.type
_entity_poly.pdbx_seq_one_letter_code
_entity_poly.pdbx_strand_id
1 'polypeptide(L)'
;PLPLSELAKIQKCVRSNITQLVDRLEKDGLVRRRPDPDDRRGVLAELTPAGEQAHGKGMRALAEAQRAIVSGLKAGDAASLKSALKALS
;
A
#
# COMPACT_ATOMS: atom_id res chain seq x y z
N PRO A 1 5.55 1.44 11.96
CA PRO A 1 6.20 2.49 11.14
C PRO A 1 7.40 1.87 10.42
N LEU A 2 7.72 2.28 9.20
CA LEU A 2 8.82 1.70 8.42
C LEU A 2 9.73 2.79 7.83
N PRO A 3 11.04 2.53 7.69
CA PRO A 3 11.95 3.40 6.95
C PRO A 3 11.51 3.55 5.48
N LEU A 4 11.65 4.76 4.92
CA LEU A 4 11.32 5.00 3.50
C LEU A 4 12.16 4.14 2.55
N SER A 5 13.39 3.82 2.93
CA SER A 5 14.27 2.92 2.18
C SER A 5 13.72 1.49 2.12
N GLU A 6 13.03 1.04 3.16
CA GLU A 6 12.40 -0.27 3.23
C GLU A 6 11.08 -0.29 2.48
N LEU A 7 10.27 0.77 2.59
CA LEU A 7 9.06 0.95 1.77
C LEU A 7 9.37 0.87 0.27
N ALA A 8 10.49 1.44 -0.18
CA ALA A 8 10.90 1.37 -1.58
C ALA A 8 11.22 -0.06 -2.03
N LYS A 9 11.87 -0.86 -1.17
CA LYS A 9 12.16 -2.27 -1.42
C LYS A 9 10.88 -3.10 -1.50
N ILE A 10 9.97 -2.93 -0.54
CA ILE A 10 8.69 -3.66 -0.49
C ILE A 10 7.84 -3.36 -1.72
N GLN A 11 7.76 -2.07 -2.09
CA GLN A 11 6.97 -1.62 -3.25
C GLN A 11 7.69 -1.85 -4.59
N LYS A 12 8.88 -2.48 -4.59
CA LYS A 12 9.68 -2.76 -5.79
C LYS A 12 9.85 -1.53 -6.69
N CYS A 13 10.09 -0.35 -6.10
CA CYS A 13 10.23 0.90 -6.83
C CYS A 13 11.43 1.73 -6.36
N VAL A 14 11.80 2.74 -7.14
CA VAL A 14 12.91 3.64 -6.79
C VAL A 14 12.56 4.53 -5.60
N ARG A 15 13.56 4.88 -4.78
CA ARG A 15 13.38 5.63 -3.53
C ARG A 15 12.69 6.98 -3.75
N SER A 16 12.98 7.68 -4.85
CA SER A 16 12.37 8.97 -5.18
C SER A 16 10.86 8.90 -5.35
N ASN A 17 10.33 7.75 -5.80
CA ASN A 17 8.88 7.53 -5.92
C ASN A 17 8.22 7.44 -4.53
N ILE A 18 8.85 6.70 -3.60
CA ILE A 18 8.36 6.61 -2.22
C ILE A 18 8.42 7.95 -1.52
N THR A 19 9.50 8.72 -1.68
CA THR A 19 9.59 10.06 -1.07
C THR A 19 8.42 10.94 -1.52
N GLN A 20 8.16 11.02 -2.83
CA GLN A 20 7.05 11.80 -3.38
C GLN A 20 5.67 11.28 -2.96
N LEU A 21 5.51 9.97 -2.81
CA LEU A 21 4.28 9.39 -2.29
C LEU A 21 4.05 9.81 -0.83
N VAL A 22 5.08 9.66 0.01
CA VAL A 22 5.00 10.04 1.43
C VAL A 22 4.83 11.54 1.60
N ASP A 23 5.44 12.38 0.77
CA ASP A 23 5.24 13.84 0.77
C ASP A 23 3.76 14.21 0.58
N ARG A 24 3.10 13.56 -0.38
CA ARG A 24 1.66 13.80 -0.64
C ARG A 24 0.80 13.29 0.52
N LEU A 25 1.07 12.08 1.01
CA LEU A 25 0.31 11.52 2.14
C LEU A 25 0.49 12.33 3.43
N GLU A 26 1.67 12.93 3.64
CA GLU A 26 1.93 13.82 4.78
C GLU A 26 1.21 15.16 4.61
N LYS A 27 1.25 15.75 3.40
CA LYS A 27 0.49 16.97 3.06
C LYS A 27 -1.02 16.78 3.28
N ASP A 28 -1.55 15.60 2.98
CA ASP A 28 -2.96 15.25 3.18
C ASP A 28 -3.27 14.83 4.63
N GLY A 29 -2.29 14.84 5.54
CA GLY A 29 -2.46 14.50 6.95
C GLY A 29 -2.68 13.00 7.23
N LEU A 30 -2.41 12.14 6.25
CA LEU A 30 -2.60 10.69 6.34
C LEU A 30 -1.37 9.95 6.89
N VAL A 31 -0.19 10.52 6.70
CA VAL A 31 1.09 10.00 7.21
C VAL A 31 1.80 11.09 8.00
N ARG A 32 2.60 10.70 8.98
CA ARG A 32 3.60 11.55 9.64
C ARG A 32 4.98 10.92 9.53
N ARG A 33 6.00 11.76 9.42
CA ARG A 33 7.40 11.36 9.54
C ARG A 33 7.91 11.48 10.97
N ARG A 34 8.71 10.51 11.40
CA ARG A 34 9.42 10.56 12.67
C ARG A 34 10.89 10.18 12.47
N PRO A 35 11.82 10.78 13.24
CA PRO A 35 13.21 10.32 13.26
C PRO A 35 13.28 8.83 13.59
N ASP A 36 14.15 8.12 12.90
CA ASP A 36 14.47 6.73 13.24
C ASP A 36 15.35 6.71 14.50
N PRO A 37 14.94 6.05 15.60
CA PRO A 37 15.76 5.98 16.81
C PRO A 37 17.05 5.19 16.60
N ASP A 38 17.09 4.30 15.61
CA ASP A 38 18.22 3.39 15.36
C ASP A 38 19.15 3.92 14.24
N ASP A 39 18.71 4.89 13.44
CA ASP A 39 19.52 5.59 12.43
C ASP A 39 19.28 7.11 12.45
N ARG A 40 20.31 7.88 12.85
CA ARG A 40 20.24 9.35 12.89
C ARG A 40 19.93 10.01 11.55
N ARG A 41 20.16 9.30 10.43
CA ARG A 41 19.84 9.78 9.07
C ARG A 41 18.53 9.17 8.54
N GLY A 42 17.92 8.27 9.28
CA GLY A 42 16.69 7.56 8.95
C GLY A 42 15.45 8.36 9.28
N VAL A 43 14.43 8.19 8.45
CA VAL A 43 13.08 8.70 8.70
C VAL A 43 12.10 7.55 8.53
N LEU A 44 11.24 7.39 9.54
CA LEU A 44 10.15 6.43 9.53
C LEU A 44 8.87 7.11 9.06
N ALA A 45 8.12 6.43 8.20
CA ALA A 45 6.74 6.80 7.87
C ALA A 45 5.76 6.03 8.78
N GLU A 46 4.79 6.75 9.33
CA GLU A 46 3.75 6.23 10.21
C GLU A 46 2.39 6.75 9.78
N LEU A 47 1.37 5.89 9.72
CA LEU A 47 0.01 6.35 9.48
C LEU A 47 -0.46 7.20 10.66
N THR A 48 -1.20 8.27 10.35
CA THR A 48 -1.99 8.99 11.36
C THR A 48 -3.30 8.23 11.61
N PRO A 49 -4.08 8.57 12.66
CA PRO A 49 -5.43 8.03 12.82
C PRO A 49 -6.34 8.27 11.60
N ALA A 50 -6.18 9.42 10.94
CA ALA A 50 -6.89 9.71 9.68
C ALA A 50 -6.40 8.80 8.54
N GLY A 51 -5.09 8.55 8.47
CA GLY A 51 -4.48 7.61 7.55
C GLY A 51 -4.97 6.18 7.71
N GLU A 52 -5.09 5.68 8.94
CA GLU A 52 -5.63 4.35 9.23
C GLU A 52 -7.09 4.22 8.77
N GLN A 53 -7.91 5.23 9.03
CA GLN A 53 -9.30 5.26 8.57
C GLN A 53 -9.39 5.30 7.03
N ALA A 54 -8.58 6.13 6.39
CA ALA A 54 -8.53 6.23 4.93
C ALA A 54 -8.07 4.91 4.30
N HIS A 55 -7.05 4.27 4.87
CA HIS A 55 -6.58 2.95 4.45
C HIS A 55 -7.70 1.91 4.55
N GLY A 56 -8.41 1.85 5.68
CA GLY A 56 -9.53 0.93 5.86
C GLY A 56 -10.66 1.16 4.85
N LYS A 57 -11.00 2.42 4.53
CA LYS A 57 -11.97 2.75 3.48
C LYS A 57 -11.49 2.29 2.10
N GLY A 58 -10.23 2.56 1.75
CA GLY A 58 -9.64 2.15 0.48
C GLY A 58 -9.62 0.64 0.30
N MET A 59 -9.25 -0.12 1.34
CA MET A 59 -9.23 -1.58 1.29
C MET A 59 -10.62 -2.19 1.08
N ARG A 60 -11.66 -1.59 1.68
CA ARG A 60 -13.05 -2.02 1.42
C ARG A 60 -13.47 -1.76 -0.02
N ALA A 61 -13.21 -0.57 -0.54
CA ALA A 61 -13.53 -0.21 -1.92
C ALA A 61 -12.79 -1.12 -2.93
N LEU A 62 -11.52 -1.44 -2.66
CA LEU A 62 -10.76 -2.36 -3.50
C LEU A 62 -11.37 -3.77 -3.49
N ALA A 63 -11.75 -4.29 -2.32
CA ALA A 63 -12.37 -5.60 -2.21
C ALA A 63 -13.73 -5.66 -2.92
N GLU A 64 -14.53 -4.60 -2.85
CA GLU A 64 -15.80 -4.47 -3.57
C GLU A 64 -15.58 -4.46 -5.09
N ALA A 65 -14.63 -3.66 -5.57
CA ALA A 65 -14.27 -3.62 -6.99
C ALA A 65 -13.77 -4.98 -7.50
N GLN A 66 -12.92 -5.67 -6.73
CA GLN A 66 -12.45 -7.01 -7.06
C GLN A 66 -13.60 -8.02 -7.14
N ARG A 67 -14.55 -7.98 -6.21
CA ARG A 67 -15.74 -8.83 -6.25
C ARG A 67 -16.59 -8.55 -7.48
N ALA A 68 -16.81 -7.28 -7.82
CA ALA A 68 -17.58 -6.91 -9.01
C ALA A 68 -16.93 -7.45 -10.29
N ILE A 69 -15.61 -7.29 -10.44
CA ILE A 69 -14.86 -7.82 -11.59
C ILE A 69 -14.99 -9.35 -11.68
N VAL A 70 -14.81 -10.06 -10.56
CA VAL A 70 -14.87 -11.52 -10.55
C VAL A 70 -16.30 -12.04 -10.72
N SER A 71 -17.33 -11.30 -10.29
CA SER A 71 -18.74 -11.70 -10.46
C SER A 71 -19.19 -11.75 -11.92
N GLY A 72 -18.48 -11.05 -12.82
CA GLY A 72 -18.69 -11.13 -14.26
C GLY A 72 -18.05 -12.36 -14.94
N LEU A 73 -17.25 -13.14 -14.21
CA LEU A 73 -16.59 -14.35 -14.73
C LEU A 73 -17.48 -15.57 -14.52
N LYS A 74 -17.43 -16.52 -15.48
CA LYS A 74 -18.00 -17.86 -15.25
C LYS A 74 -17.19 -18.56 -14.15
N ALA A 75 -17.81 -19.47 -13.41
CA ALA A 75 -17.19 -20.12 -12.24
C ALA A 75 -15.83 -20.79 -12.54
N GLY A 76 -15.64 -21.34 -13.75
CA GLY A 76 -14.36 -21.92 -14.19
C GLY A 76 -13.27 -20.89 -14.49
N ASP A 77 -13.64 -19.69 -14.95
CA ASP A 77 -12.71 -18.63 -15.33
C ASP A 77 -12.13 -17.95 -14.09
N ALA A 78 -12.96 -17.73 -13.05
CA ALA A 78 -12.51 -17.17 -11.78
C ALA A 78 -11.50 -18.08 -11.06
N ALA A 79 -11.72 -19.40 -11.05
CA ALA A 79 -10.80 -20.37 -10.48
C ALA A 79 -9.45 -20.39 -11.24
N SER A 80 -9.51 -20.35 -12.57
CA SER A 80 -8.34 -20.32 -13.45
C SER A 80 -7.52 -19.05 -13.25
N LEU A 81 -8.18 -17.88 -13.21
CA LEU A 81 -7.54 -16.59 -12.93
C LEU A 81 -6.87 -16.58 -11.56
N LYS A 82 -7.55 -17.08 -10.51
CA LYS A 82 -6.98 -17.18 -9.17
C LYS A 82 -5.72 -18.06 -9.15
N SER A 83 -5.74 -19.20 -9.84
CA SER A 83 -4.59 -20.09 -9.94
C SER A 83 -3.41 -19.44 -10.67
N ALA A 84 -3.67 -18.75 -11.78
CA ALA A 84 -2.65 -18.05 -12.56
C ALA A 84 -1.99 -16.91 -11.75
N LEU A 85 -2.78 -16.11 -11.02
CA LEU A 85 -2.25 -15.05 -10.17
C LEU A 85 -1.36 -15.60 -9.04
N LYS A 86 -1.76 -16.73 -8.42
CA LYS A 86 -0.98 -17.37 -7.35
C LYS A 86 0.38 -17.89 -7.85
N ALA A 87 0.50 -18.25 -9.12
CA ALA A 87 1.75 -18.71 -9.71
C ALA A 87 2.74 -17.56 -10.01
N LEU A 88 2.28 -16.30 -10.01
CA LEU A 88 3.08 -15.10 -10.28
C LEU A 88 3.57 -14.38 -9.01
N SER A 89 2.96 -14.70 -7.86
CA SER A 89 3.29 -14.15 -6.54
C SER A 89 4.36 -14.97 -5.84
#